data_AF-A0A1I4PH33-F1
#
_entry.id   AF-A0A1I4PH33-F1
#
_cell.length_a   1.000
_cell.length_b   1.000
_cell.length_c   1.000
_cell.angle_alpha   90.00
_cell.angle_beta   90.00
_cell.angle_gamma   90.00
#
_symmetry.space_group_name_H-M   'P 1'
#
loop_
_entity.id
_entity.type
_entity.pdbx_description
1 polymer ?
#
loop_
_entity_poly.entity_id
_entity_poly.type
_entity_poly.pdbx_seq_one_letter_code
_entity_poly.pdbx_strand_id
1 'polypeptide(L)'
;EKIDELLRVSFYQGKTDSNVISLKEGITKLGFGGMNINEIYGNWTETRVRQFQNYYGLRATGVADPQTVKLANQIASSPFQEGETHEDTIELKKLLTWLGYGNMNINQIYGSFTETRVGQFQRDHGLKDHGIADGPTWDKLYEMVDTVFRVGNEHPGVVELKRNLTTLGFGNMNINEVYGNFTKTRVRQFQSNYGLSVTGQVGQETLAKIDDLLKKSLYKGKNDSDVISLKKDLTKLGFGNMNINEIYGGFTTTRMSQFQAYYGLRATGVADPQTVELLNKIVDTSYQYGKSHGSVKSLKEKLKRLGFGGMNINKVYGSYTAKRVSDFQNYYDLKVNGIVDPVTESLINEIYNSPYQSGKSHRDMKRFKEMLNSIGYGYINVNETFGSFSERQIKKFQSDHHLPNSGILDERTIDLLTYEYDNRVTKIFIDPGHGGYQPGASGYGLQEKDLVLDIALSAATQLEKNYKDIEVKLSRSKDVDRALEERTNMANDWKADYFVSFHNNSHNGQASGFESFIYNGKVSSAAMRHQQNIHQYLVNMLDVNNRGAKRADFSVLRKSIMPAILLEFLFIDNKEDNKLLRKKSYREWLGVITAEAIADSFNLKRK
;
A
#
# COMPACT_ATOMS: atom_id res chain seq x y z
N GLU A 1 -81.55 26.96 -9.91
CA GLU A 1 -81.05 27.30 -8.56
C GLU A 1 -79.51 27.29 -8.46
N LYS A 2 -78.81 26.15 -8.30
CA LYS A 2 -77.32 26.19 -8.12
C LYS A 2 -76.54 26.83 -9.28
N ILE A 3 -77.00 26.66 -10.52
CA ILE A 3 -76.39 27.29 -11.70
C ILE A 3 -76.64 28.81 -11.71
N ASP A 4 -77.86 29.25 -11.35
CA ASP A 4 -78.22 30.68 -11.28
C ASP A 4 -77.49 31.39 -10.14
N GLU A 5 -77.29 30.70 -9.01
CA GLU A 5 -76.49 31.18 -7.89
C GLU A 5 -75.03 31.36 -8.29
N LEU A 6 -74.42 30.37 -8.95
CA LEU A 6 -73.06 30.45 -9.48
C LEU A 6 -72.89 31.57 -10.52
N LEU A 7 -73.86 31.78 -11.42
CA LEU A 7 -73.83 32.87 -12.42
C LEU A 7 -73.92 34.26 -11.77
N ARG A 8 -74.61 34.40 -10.64
CA ARG A 8 -74.67 35.67 -9.88
C ARG A 8 -73.30 36.05 -9.32
N VAL A 9 -72.56 35.09 -8.78
CA VAL A 9 -71.28 35.33 -8.08
C VAL A 9 -70.03 35.11 -8.95
N SER A 10 -70.18 34.75 -10.23
CA SER A 10 -69.07 34.57 -11.18
C SER A 10 -68.96 35.73 -12.17
N PHE A 11 -67.76 35.97 -12.72
CA PHE A 11 -67.55 36.90 -13.84
C PHE A 11 -67.27 36.16 -15.15
N TYR A 12 -67.93 36.58 -16.23
CA TYR A 12 -67.87 35.93 -17.53
C TYR A 12 -68.01 36.95 -18.65
N GLN A 13 -67.67 36.55 -19.87
CA GLN A 13 -67.67 37.40 -21.06
C GLN A 13 -68.99 38.18 -21.22
N GLY A 14 -68.90 39.51 -21.30
CA GLY A 14 -70.04 40.42 -21.44
C GLY A 14 -70.65 40.92 -20.14
N LYS A 15 -70.25 40.39 -18.97
CA LYS A 15 -70.70 40.90 -17.66
C LYS A 15 -70.03 42.24 -17.35
N THR A 16 -70.81 43.20 -16.83
CA THR A 16 -70.30 44.47 -16.29
C THR A 16 -70.56 44.50 -14.79
N ASP A 17 -69.51 44.62 -13.99
CA ASP A 17 -69.59 44.62 -12.53
C ASP A 17 -68.35 45.34 -11.96
N SER A 18 -68.55 46.22 -10.98
CA SER A 18 -67.47 46.94 -10.30
C SER A 18 -66.37 46.01 -9.74
N ASN A 19 -66.73 44.79 -9.30
CA ASN A 19 -65.78 43.82 -8.76
C ASN A 19 -64.88 43.17 -9.84
N VAL A 20 -65.20 43.34 -11.12
CA VAL A 20 -64.33 42.92 -12.22
C VAL A 20 -63.03 43.74 -12.23
N ILE A 21 -63.07 44.98 -11.77
CA ILE A 21 -61.87 45.82 -11.61
C ILE A 21 -60.90 45.15 -10.64
N SER A 22 -61.36 44.80 -9.44
CA SER A 22 -60.53 44.16 -8.41
C SER A 22 -59.99 42.81 -8.86
N LEU A 23 -60.79 42.00 -9.56
CA LEU A 23 -60.31 40.76 -10.17
C LEU A 23 -59.18 41.02 -11.17
N LYS A 24 -59.38 41.97 -12.10
CA LYS A 24 -58.39 42.29 -13.14
C LYS A 24 -57.11 42.83 -12.54
N GLU A 25 -57.20 43.71 -11.55
CA GLU A 25 -56.04 44.24 -10.81
C GLU A 25 -55.30 43.10 -10.10
N GLY A 26 -56.04 42.23 -9.41
CA GLY A 26 -55.49 41.06 -8.72
C GLY A 26 -54.71 40.13 -9.65
N ILE A 27 -55.33 39.64 -10.72
CA ILE A 27 -54.64 38.73 -11.65
C ILE A 27 -53.55 39.44 -12.48
N THR A 28 -53.66 40.76 -12.69
CA THR A 28 -52.59 41.56 -13.30
C THR A 28 -51.35 41.57 -12.41
N LYS A 29 -51.52 41.76 -11.10
CA LYS A 29 -50.44 41.68 -10.10
C LYS A 29 -49.78 40.29 -10.08
N LEU A 30 -50.53 39.23 -10.40
CA LEU A 30 -50.03 37.86 -10.50
C LEU A 30 -49.41 37.52 -11.88
N GLY A 31 -49.11 38.51 -12.71
CA GLY A 31 -48.46 38.31 -14.00
C GLY A 31 -49.39 37.90 -15.15
N PHE A 32 -50.71 38.09 -14.99
CA PHE A 32 -51.73 37.86 -16.03
C PHE A 32 -52.35 39.18 -16.53
N GLY A 33 -51.51 40.18 -16.83
CA GLY A 33 -51.92 41.53 -17.23
C GLY A 33 -52.27 41.73 -18.72
N GLY A 34 -52.26 42.98 -19.17
CA GLY A 34 -52.54 43.36 -20.57
C GLY A 34 -54.04 43.47 -20.90
N MET A 35 -54.87 43.66 -19.87
CA MET A 35 -56.30 43.95 -19.99
C MET A 35 -56.56 45.41 -19.60
N ASN A 36 -57.59 46.01 -20.17
CA ASN A 36 -58.09 47.30 -19.67
C ASN A 36 -58.79 47.10 -18.33
N ILE A 37 -58.33 47.83 -17.31
CA ILE A 37 -58.95 47.84 -15.97
C ILE A 37 -60.20 48.72 -16.04
N ASN A 38 -61.36 48.06 -16.12
CA ASN A 38 -62.70 48.64 -16.14
C ASN A 38 -63.70 47.58 -15.70
N GLU A 39 -64.97 47.96 -15.53
CA GLU A 39 -66.03 47.08 -15.03
C GLU A 39 -66.43 45.95 -16.01
N ILE A 40 -65.98 46.01 -17.27
CA ILE A 40 -66.42 45.10 -18.34
C ILE A 40 -65.51 43.86 -18.42
N TYR A 41 -66.08 42.68 -18.25
CA TYR A 41 -65.39 41.42 -18.47
C TYR A 41 -65.40 41.06 -19.97
N GLY A 42 -64.36 41.49 -20.70
CA GLY A 42 -64.24 41.28 -22.15
C GLY A 42 -63.40 40.05 -22.55
N ASN A 43 -63.23 39.82 -23.85
CA ASN A 43 -62.51 38.67 -24.41
C ASN A 43 -61.06 38.56 -23.90
N TRP A 44 -60.37 39.70 -23.73
CA TRP A 44 -59.03 39.73 -23.16
C TRP A 44 -59.03 39.29 -21.70
N THR A 45 -60.05 39.66 -20.92
CA THR A 45 -60.23 39.23 -19.53
C THR A 45 -60.49 37.75 -19.41
N GLU A 46 -61.39 37.23 -20.23
CA GLU A 46 -61.63 35.79 -20.32
C GLU A 46 -60.35 35.01 -20.64
N THR A 47 -59.56 35.51 -21.60
CA THR A 47 -58.28 34.90 -22.00
C THR A 47 -57.28 34.86 -20.83
N ARG A 48 -57.14 35.96 -20.08
CA ARG A 48 -56.22 36.02 -18.94
C ARG A 48 -56.70 35.18 -17.77
N VAL A 49 -57.99 35.16 -17.49
CA VAL A 49 -58.57 34.28 -16.47
C VAL A 49 -58.36 32.82 -16.83
N ARG A 50 -58.51 32.44 -18.11
CA ARG A 50 -58.22 31.08 -18.58
C ARG A 50 -56.74 30.70 -18.37
N GLN A 51 -55.82 31.64 -18.64
CA GLN A 51 -54.38 31.44 -18.40
C GLN A 51 -54.06 31.31 -16.91
N PHE A 52 -54.65 32.16 -16.07
CA PHE A 52 -54.52 32.09 -14.61
C PHE A 52 -55.00 30.73 -14.08
N GLN A 53 -56.20 30.32 -14.49
CA GLN A 53 -56.77 29.04 -14.11
C GLN A 53 -55.85 27.87 -14.51
N ASN A 54 -55.38 27.86 -15.76
CA ASN A 54 -54.51 26.80 -16.24
C ASN A 54 -53.17 26.73 -15.47
N TYR A 55 -52.57 27.87 -15.15
CA TYR A 55 -51.30 27.93 -14.42
C TYR A 55 -51.44 27.39 -12.98
N TYR A 56 -52.53 27.72 -12.29
CA TYR A 56 -52.78 27.27 -10.91
C TYR A 56 -53.57 25.96 -10.80
N GLY A 57 -53.69 25.20 -11.89
CA GLY A 57 -54.35 23.88 -11.87
C GLY A 57 -55.88 23.93 -11.68
N LEU A 58 -56.52 25.08 -11.88
CA LEU A 58 -57.98 25.18 -11.95
C LEU A 58 -58.48 24.77 -13.34
N ARG A 59 -59.78 24.44 -13.43
CA ARG A 59 -60.42 24.20 -14.73
C ARG A 59 -60.40 25.49 -15.55
N ALA A 60 -59.69 25.49 -16.68
CA ALA A 60 -59.49 26.65 -17.55
C ALA A 60 -60.75 27.00 -18.38
N THR A 61 -61.82 27.43 -17.72
CA THR A 61 -63.11 27.79 -18.34
C THR A 61 -63.11 29.19 -18.94
N GLY A 62 -62.24 30.09 -18.45
CA GLY A 62 -62.28 31.52 -18.76
C GLY A 62 -63.35 32.28 -17.98
N VAL A 63 -64.14 31.59 -17.15
CA VAL A 63 -65.11 32.18 -16.22
C VAL A 63 -64.45 32.32 -14.86
N ALA A 64 -64.41 33.52 -14.30
CA ALA A 64 -63.93 33.76 -12.95
C ALA A 64 -65.03 33.39 -11.94
N ASP A 65 -65.13 32.08 -11.67
CA ASP A 65 -66.01 31.53 -10.65
C ASP A 65 -65.51 31.86 -9.22
N PRO A 66 -66.30 31.57 -8.16
CA PRO A 66 -65.89 31.87 -6.79
C PRO A 66 -64.57 31.23 -6.38
N GLN A 67 -64.20 30.07 -6.93
CA GLN A 67 -62.91 29.43 -6.66
C GLN A 67 -61.76 30.22 -7.29
N THR A 68 -61.94 30.67 -8.52
CA THR A 68 -60.99 31.48 -9.27
C THR A 68 -60.76 32.83 -8.58
N VAL A 69 -61.84 33.52 -8.20
CA VAL A 69 -61.77 34.81 -7.50
C VAL A 69 -61.14 34.64 -6.12
N LYS A 70 -61.54 33.61 -5.37
CA LYS A 70 -60.97 33.31 -4.05
C LYS A 70 -59.46 33.05 -4.14
N LEU A 71 -59.01 32.23 -5.07
CA LEU A 71 -57.59 31.92 -5.24
C LEU A 71 -56.78 33.17 -5.64
N ALA A 72 -57.28 33.95 -6.60
CA ALA A 72 -56.63 35.20 -7.01
C ALA A 72 -56.45 36.16 -5.83
N ASN A 73 -57.49 36.33 -5.02
CA ASN A 73 -57.44 37.17 -3.82
C ASN A 73 -56.47 36.60 -2.77
N GLN A 74 -56.50 35.29 -2.51
CA GLN A 74 -55.62 34.64 -1.54
C GLN A 74 -54.14 34.82 -1.88
N ILE A 75 -53.76 34.68 -3.16
CA ILE A 75 -52.37 34.87 -3.59
C ILE A 75 -52.00 36.36 -3.56
N ALA A 76 -52.89 37.25 -4.03
CA ALA A 76 -52.64 38.68 -4.03
C ALA A 76 -52.52 39.29 -2.62
N SER A 77 -53.16 38.67 -1.63
CA SER A 77 -53.05 39.02 -0.20
C SER A 77 -52.06 38.14 0.57
N SER A 78 -51.20 37.39 -0.12
CA SER A 78 -50.22 36.51 0.53
C SER A 78 -49.28 37.33 1.43
N PRO A 79 -48.90 36.83 2.62
CA PRO A 79 -47.91 37.50 3.46
C PRO A 79 -46.47 37.38 2.90
N PHE A 80 -46.29 36.67 1.77
CA PHE A 80 -45.01 36.50 1.09
C PHE A 80 -44.86 37.44 -0.11
N GLN A 81 -45.04 38.74 0.12
CA GLN A 81 -44.92 39.80 -0.88
C GLN A 81 -44.29 41.06 -0.27
N GLU A 82 -43.84 42.01 -1.08
CA GLU A 82 -43.20 43.22 -0.59
C GLU A 82 -44.06 43.99 0.43
N GLY A 83 -43.44 44.36 1.56
CA GLY A 83 -44.05 45.17 2.63
C GLY A 83 -44.64 44.35 3.77
N GLU A 84 -44.83 43.04 3.58
CA GLU A 84 -45.42 42.15 4.57
C GLU A 84 -44.37 41.53 5.52
N THR A 85 -44.84 40.95 6.63
CA THR A 85 -44.00 40.24 7.61
C THR A 85 -44.61 38.89 7.96
N HIS A 86 -43.82 37.82 7.90
CA HIS A 86 -44.26 36.46 8.24
C HIS A 86 -43.11 35.62 8.80
N GLU A 87 -43.37 34.70 9.72
CA GLU A 87 -42.33 33.82 10.28
C GLU A 87 -41.65 32.96 9.22
N ASP A 88 -42.42 32.33 8.33
CA ASP A 88 -41.91 31.50 7.23
C ASP A 88 -41.13 32.30 6.16
N THR A 89 -41.14 33.64 6.21
CA THR A 89 -40.25 34.44 5.34
C THR A 89 -38.78 34.17 5.67
N ILE A 90 -38.48 33.77 6.91
CA ILE A 90 -37.14 33.29 7.30
C ILE A 90 -36.76 32.06 6.49
N GLU A 91 -37.68 31.10 6.35
CA GLU A 91 -37.46 29.87 5.59
C GLU A 91 -37.32 30.16 4.11
N LEU A 92 -38.22 30.93 3.51
CA LEU A 92 -38.13 31.36 2.11
C LEU A 92 -36.75 31.95 1.77
N LYS A 93 -36.28 32.88 2.60
CA LYS A 93 -34.98 33.53 2.41
C LYS A 93 -33.82 32.56 2.53
N LYS A 94 -33.91 31.59 3.46
CA LYS A 94 -32.92 30.51 3.58
C LYS A 94 -32.91 29.64 2.32
N LEU A 95 -34.06 29.26 1.77
CA LEU A 95 -34.18 28.44 0.54
C LEU A 95 -33.64 29.18 -0.69
N LEU A 96 -33.97 30.45 -0.87
CA LEU A 96 -33.44 31.23 -1.99
C LEU A 96 -31.93 31.47 -1.86
N THR A 97 -31.42 31.75 -0.64
CA THR A 97 -29.98 31.85 -0.38
C THR A 97 -29.30 30.51 -0.67
N TRP A 98 -29.92 29.39 -0.28
CA TRP A 98 -29.45 28.02 -0.56
C TRP A 98 -29.28 27.76 -2.06
N LEU A 99 -30.25 28.20 -2.86
CA LEU A 99 -30.26 28.02 -4.31
C LEU A 99 -29.40 29.05 -5.06
N GLY A 100 -28.74 29.96 -4.34
CA GLY A 100 -27.78 30.89 -4.91
C GLY A 100 -28.37 32.23 -5.38
N TYR A 101 -29.61 32.54 -4.99
CA TYR A 101 -30.29 33.79 -5.34
C TYR A 101 -29.88 34.98 -4.44
N GLY A 102 -28.65 34.95 -3.91
CA GLY A 102 -28.04 36.04 -3.15
C GLY A 102 -28.12 35.90 -1.63
N ASN A 103 -27.23 36.61 -0.92
CA ASN A 103 -27.16 36.63 0.53
C ASN A 103 -28.25 37.55 1.10
N MET A 104 -29.29 36.96 1.67
CA MET A 104 -30.42 37.71 2.24
C MET A 104 -30.22 37.96 3.73
N ASN A 105 -30.69 39.11 4.21
CA ASN A 105 -30.84 39.35 5.64
C ASN A 105 -31.98 38.49 6.18
N ILE A 106 -31.65 37.51 7.01
CA ILE A 106 -32.59 36.53 7.57
C ILE A 106 -33.39 37.17 8.70
N ASN A 107 -34.61 37.58 8.38
CA ASN A 107 -35.62 38.14 9.27
C ASN A 107 -37.01 37.91 8.66
N GLN A 108 -38.06 38.20 9.41
CA GLN A 108 -39.46 37.96 9.00
C GLN A 108 -39.98 38.94 7.94
N ILE A 109 -39.25 40.02 7.62
CA ILE A 109 -39.71 41.10 6.75
C ILE A 109 -39.49 40.73 5.28
N TYR A 110 -40.53 40.75 4.47
CA TYR A 110 -40.43 40.55 3.02
C TYR A 110 -40.25 41.89 2.32
N GLY A 111 -39.00 42.31 2.07
CA GLY A 111 -38.69 43.58 1.43
C GLY A 111 -38.43 43.48 -0.07
N SER A 112 -38.24 44.61 -0.74
CA SER A 112 -37.92 44.74 -2.18
C SER A 112 -36.81 43.80 -2.68
N PHE A 113 -35.77 43.59 -1.87
CA PHE A 113 -34.69 42.66 -2.23
C PHE A 113 -35.20 41.21 -2.30
N THR A 114 -36.01 40.77 -1.32
CA THR A 114 -36.59 39.42 -1.31
C THR A 114 -37.53 39.22 -2.49
N GLU A 115 -38.39 40.20 -2.77
CA GLU A 115 -39.27 40.19 -3.95
C GLU A 115 -38.47 40.05 -5.25
N THR A 116 -37.40 40.84 -5.41
CA THR A 116 -36.52 40.77 -6.59
C THR A 116 -35.90 39.38 -6.76
N ARG A 117 -35.52 38.72 -5.66
CA ARG A 117 -34.92 37.38 -5.69
C ARG A 117 -35.95 36.29 -5.94
N VAL A 118 -37.16 36.43 -5.41
CA VAL A 118 -38.27 35.53 -5.74
C VAL A 118 -38.65 35.66 -7.21
N GLY A 119 -38.77 36.88 -7.74
CA GLY A 119 -39.02 37.10 -9.16
C GLY A 119 -37.90 36.54 -10.05
N GLN A 120 -36.64 36.71 -9.64
CA GLN A 120 -35.51 36.09 -10.33
C GLN A 120 -35.61 34.56 -10.34
N PHE A 121 -35.87 33.94 -9.19
CA PHE A 121 -36.08 32.50 -9.07
C PHE A 121 -37.24 32.03 -9.95
N GLN A 122 -38.35 32.75 -9.95
CA GLN A 122 -39.51 32.45 -10.79
C GLN A 122 -39.13 32.45 -12.27
N ARG A 123 -38.46 33.50 -12.76
CA ARG A 123 -37.99 33.60 -14.15
C ARG A 123 -37.07 32.44 -14.52
N ASP A 124 -36.07 32.18 -13.69
CA ASP A 124 -35.04 31.18 -13.94
C ASP A 124 -35.60 29.75 -13.98
N HIS A 125 -36.77 29.52 -13.39
CA HIS A 125 -37.47 28.23 -13.37
C HIS A 125 -38.79 28.19 -14.16
N GLY A 126 -39.03 29.18 -15.01
CA GLY A 126 -40.20 29.21 -15.90
C GLY A 126 -41.55 29.40 -15.20
N LEU A 127 -41.53 29.90 -13.96
CA LEU A 127 -42.72 30.32 -13.20
C LEU A 127 -43.12 31.76 -13.59
N LYS A 128 -44.29 32.20 -13.12
CA LYS A 128 -44.73 33.58 -13.30
C LYS A 128 -43.93 34.53 -12.41
N ASP A 129 -43.28 35.50 -13.04
CA ASP A 129 -42.45 36.52 -12.41
C ASP A 129 -43.31 37.65 -11.85
N HIS A 130 -43.81 37.46 -10.64
CA HIS A 130 -44.57 38.47 -9.92
C HIS A 130 -44.00 38.76 -8.52
N GLY A 131 -42.88 38.13 -8.14
CA GLY A 131 -42.18 38.45 -6.90
C GLY A 131 -42.87 38.01 -5.61
N ILE A 132 -44.09 37.48 -5.69
CA ILE A 132 -44.83 36.85 -4.58
C ILE A 132 -44.46 35.38 -4.50
N ALA A 133 -44.02 34.87 -3.33
CA ALA A 133 -43.76 33.45 -3.15
C ALA A 133 -45.08 32.68 -2.95
N ASP A 134 -45.71 32.33 -4.07
CA ASP A 134 -46.94 31.56 -4.15
C ASP A 134 -46.70 30.04 -4.12
N GLY A 135 -47.78 29.24 -4.14
CA GLY A 135 -47.69 27.77 -4.07
C GLY A 135 -46.69 27.15 -5.05
N PRO A 136 -46.79 27.41 -6.37
CA PRO A 136 -45.82 26.92 -7.35
C PRO A 136 -44.37 27.33 -7.05
N THR A 137 -44.16 28.54 -6.52
CA THR A 137 -42.83 29.00 -6.10
C THR A 137 -42.30 28.17 -4.95
N TRP A 138 -43.09 27.94 -3.90
CA TRP A 138 -42.72 27.10 -2.77
C TRP A 138 -42.44 25.65 -3.20
N ASP A 139 -43.33 25.06 -3.99
CA ASP A 139 -43.17 23.70 -4.50
C ASP A 139 -41.83 23.55 -5.25
N LYS A 140 -41.50 24.55 -6.10
CA LYS A 140 -40.25 24.54 -6.86
C LYS A 140 -39.02 24.78 -5.98
N LEU A 141 -39.11 25.65 -4.98
CA LEU A 141 -38.02 25.88 -4.02
C LEU A 141 -37.66 24.59 -3.28
N TYR A 142 -38.66 23.88 -2.76
CA TYR A 142 -38.44 22.59 -2.09
C TYR A 142 -37.91 21.52 -3.05
N GLU A 143 -38.48 21.41 -4.25
CA GLU A 143 -37.99 20.49 -5.29
C GLU A 143 -36.49 20.69 -5.56
N MET A 144 -36.04 21.94 -5.62
CA MET A 144 -34.65 22.25 -5.97
C MET A 144 -33.68 22.13 -4.80
N VAL A 145 -34.09 22.49 -3.58
CA VAL A 145 -33.24 22.43 -2.38
C VAL A 145 -32.87 20.99 -2.05
N ASP A 146 -33.78 20.03 -2.30
CA ASP A 146 -33.55 18.60 -2.11
C ASP A 146 -32.50 17.98 -3.04
N THR A 147 -32.05 18.71 -4.08
CA THR A 147 -31.17 18.14 -5.12
C THR A 147 -29.69 18.49 -4.98
N VAL A 148 -29.31 19.45 -4.12
CA VAL A 148 -27.90 19.89 -3.98
C VAL A 148 -27.50 20.13 -2.51
N PHE A 149 -26.74 19.20 -1.92
CA PHE A 149 -26.13 19.38 -0.58
C PHE A 149 -24.61 19.69 -0.65
N ARG A 150 -24.15 20.73 0.04
CA ARG A 150 -22.75 21.21 0.09
C ARG A 150 -22.37 21.84 1.43
N VAL A 151 -21.09 22.11 1.66
CA VAL A 151 -20.62 22.69 2.94
C VAL A 151 -21.30 24.01 3.27
N GLY A 152 -21.74 24.16 4.52
CA GLY A 152 -22.44 25.34 5.04
C GLY A 152 -23.96 25.23 4.97
N ASN A 153 -24.48 24.17 4.38
CA ASN A 153 -25.91 23.87 4.33
C ASN A 153 -26.44 23.32 5.66
N GLU A 154 -27.68 23.66 6.02
CA GLU A 154 -28.46 23.05 7.10
C GLU A 154 -29.87 22.70 6.58
N HIS A 155 -30.20 21.40 6.52
CA HIS A 155 -31.49 20.91 6.01
C HIS A 155 -31.83 19.51 6.54
N PRO A 156 -33.12 19.18 6.79
CA PRO A 156 -33.54 17.83 7.20
C PRO A 156 -33.05 16.71 6.27
N GLY A 157 -33.02 16.93 4.95
CA GLY A 157 -32.51 15.96 3.98
C GLY A 157 -31.03 15.58 4.18
N VAL A 158 -30.23 16.43 4.82
CA VAL A 158 -28.83 16.09 5.19
C VAL A 158 -28.78 14.98 6.22
N VAL A 159 -29.77 14.90 7.11
CA VAL A 159 -29.89 13.81 8.11
C VAL A 159 -30.04 12.48 7.40
N GLU A 160 -30.94 12.41 6.42
CA GLU A 160 -31.18 11.19 5.63
C GLU A 160 -29.96 10.82 4.80
N LEU A 161 -29.36 11.78 4.08
CA LEU A 161 -28.11 11.59 3.35
C LEU A 161 -27.03 10.96 4.26
N LYS A 162 -26.83 11.51 5.45
CA LYS A 162 -25.81 11.00 6.40
C LYS A 162 -26.14 9.59 6.90
N ARG A 163 -27.42 9.28 7.14
CA ARG A 163 -27.87 7.93 7.51
C ARG A 163 -27.60 6.95 6.38
N ASN A 164 -27.97 7.30 5.16
CA ASN A 164 -27.79 6.48 3.96
C ASN A 164 -26.29 6.21 3.69
N LEU A 165 -25.46 7.25 3.74
CA LEU A 165 -24.00 7.10 3.66
C LEU A 165 -23.44 6.23 4.79
N THR A 166 -23.95 6.38 6.02
CA THR A 166 -23.53 5.53 7.14
C THR A 166 -23.89 4.06 6.91
N THR A 167 -25.09 3.78 6.43
CA THR A 167 -25.56 2.44 6.05
C THR A 167 -24.69 1.83 4.96
N LEU A 168 -24.24 2.63 3.99
CA LEU A 168 -23.33 2.23 2.91
C LEU A 168 -21.84 2.18 3.34
N GLY A 169 -21.54 2.35 4.63
CA GLY A 169 -20.17 2.26 5.16
C GLY A 169 -19.30 3.51 4.99
N PHE A 170 -19.93 4.66 4.71
CA PHE A 170 -19.31 6.00 4.65
C PHE A 170 -19.68 6.86 5.88
N GLY A 171 -19.78 6.23 7.05
CA GLY A 171 -20.31 6.85 8.28
C GLY A 171 -19.31 7.62 9.15
N ASN A 172 -19.50 7.50 10.48
CA ASN A 172 -18.83 8.25 11.55
C ASN A 172 -19.11 9.76 11.54
N MET A 173 -20.23 10.18 10.94
CA MET A 173 -20.68 11.57 10.92
C MET A 173 -21.67 11.83 12.06
N ASN A 174 -21.65 13.03 12.62
CA ASN A 174 -22.73 13.48 13.49
C ASN A 174 -24.02 13.64 12.67
N ILE A 175 -25.05 12.89 13.06
CA ILE A 175 -26.36 12.90 12.40
C ILE A 175 -27.13 14.14 12.89
N ASN A 176 -27.04 15.21 12.10
CA ASN A 176 -27.74 16.48 12.27
C ASN A 176 -27.95 17.10 10.88
N GLU A 177 -28.69 18.21 10.83
CA GLU A 177 -29.08 18.87 9.58
C GLU A 177 -27.91 19.58 8.89
N VAL A 178 -26.77 19.78 9.57
CA VAL A 178 -25.64 20.55 9.06
C VAL A 178 -24.73 19.73 8.16
N TYR A 179 -24.55 20.16 6.91
CA TYR A 179 -23.54 19.63 6.00
C TYR A 179 -22.20 20.33 6.25
N GLY A 180 -21.34 19.69 7.04
CA GLY A 180 -20.01 20.20 7.38
C GLY A 180 -18.88 19.67 6.49
N ASN A 181 -17.65 20.13 6.75
CA ASN A 181 -16.44 19.65 6.07
C ASN A 181 -16.23 18.13 6.20
N PHE A 182 -16.61 17.53 7.34
CA PHE A 182 -16.50 16.09 7.51
C PHE A 182 -17.48 15.32 6.63
N THR A 183 -18.72 15.81 6.49
CA THR A 183 -19.71 15.26 5.53
C THR A 183 -19.23 15.39 4.10
N LYS A 184 -18.66 16.54 3.72
CA LYS A 184 -17.98 16.72 2.41
C LYS A 184 -16.92 15.64 2.18
N THR A 185 -16.07 15.37 3.16
CA THR A 185 -15.04 14.31 3.05
C THR A 185 -15.65 12.94 2.84
N ARG A 186 -16.73 12.59 3.54
CA ARG A 186 -17.43 11.31 3.34
C ARG A 186 -18.08 11.20 1.97
N VAL A 187 -18.70 12.28 1.49
CA VAL A 187 -19.27 12.34 0.14
C VAL A 187 -18.18 12.21 -0.93
N ARG A 188 -17.03 12.87 -0.78
CA ARG A 188 -15.88 12.70 -1.68
C ARG A 188 -15.39 11.25 -1.69
N GLN A 189 -15.33 10.60 -0.53
CA GLN A 189 -14.96 9.18 -0.44
C GLN A 189 -15.97 8.29 -1.17
N PHE A 190 -17.27 8.53 -0.98
CA PHE A 190 -18.34 7.81 -1.68
C PHE A 190 -18.23 8.00 -3.20
N GLN A 191 -18.12 9.25 -3.65
CA GLN A 191 -17.98 9.59 -5.07
C GLN A 191 -16.77 8.92 -5.69
N SER A 192 -15.60 9.00 -5.03
CA SER A 192 -14.38 8.36 -5.50
C SER A 192 -14.50 6.83 -5.56
N ASN A 193 -15.20 6.20 -4.61
CA ASN A 193 -15.35 4.75 -4.56
C ASN A 193 -16.22 4.21 -5.71
N TYR A 194 -17.24 4.97 -6.11
CA TYR A 194 -18.19 4.56 -7.15
C TYR A 194 -17.99 5.26 -8.50
N GLY A 195 -16.83 5.89 -8.71
CA GLY A 195 -16.45 6.49 -10.00
C GLY A 195 -17.26 7.72 -10.39
N LEU A 196 -17.84 8.44 -9.42
CA LEU A 196 -18.57 9.69 -9.66
C LEU A 196 -17.61 10.89 -9.64
N SER A 197 -18.09 12.04 -10.13
CA SER A 197 -17.37 13.32 -10.01
C SER A 197 -17.10 13.67 -8.54
N VAL A 198 -15.82 13.75 -8.15
CA VAL A 198 -15.39 13.93 -6.75
C VAL A 198 -15.43 15.40 -6.35
N THR A 199 -16.63 15.98 -6.27
CA THR A 199 -16.85 17.38 -5.91
C THR A 199 -16.99 17.57 -4.39
N GLY A 200 -17.47 16.55 -3.69
CA GLY A 200 -17.94 16.68 -2.31
C GLY A 200 -19.24 17.47 -2.19
N GLN A 201 -19.94 17.67 -3.30
CA GLN A 201 -21.32 18.16 -3.34
C GLN A 201 -22.21 16.99 -3.74
N VAL A 202 -23.41 16.91 -3.16
CA VAL A 202 -24.37 15.85 -3.45
C VAL A 202 -25.41 16.39 -4.41
N GLY A 203 -25.22 16.08 -5.70
CA GLY A 203 -26.22 16.33 -6.74
C GLY A 203 -27.12 15.11 -6.99
N GLN A 204 -28.03 15.23 -7.96
CA GLN A 204 -28.94 14.16 -8.39
C GLN A 204 -28.22 12.84 -8.71
N GLU A 205 -27.08 12.88 -9.41
CA GLU A 205 -26.30 11.69 -9.75
C GLU A 205 -25.80 10.94 -8.48
N THR A 206 -25.35 11.70 -7.48
CA THR A 206 -24.87 11.14 -6.22
C THR A 206 -26.03 10.52 -5.43
N LEU A 207 -27.19 11.19 -5.36
CA LEU A 207 -28.39 10.67 -4.69
C LEU A 207 -28.91 9.40 -5.38
N ALA A 208 -29.06 9.42 -6.71
CA ALA A 208 -29.50 8.26 -7.47
C ALA A 208 -28.57 7.05 -7.26
N LYS A 209 -27.25 7.27 -7.17
CA LYS A 209 -26.31 6.20 -6.89
C LYS A 209 -26.43 5.64 -5.46
N ILE A 210 -26.67 6.51 -4.46
CA ILE A 210 -26.94 6.08 -3.09
C ILE A 210 -28.19 5.20 -3.05
N ASP A 211 -29.28 5.63 -3.69
CA ASP A 211 -30.55 4.90 -3.71
C ASP A 211 -30.44 3.55 -4.42
N ASP A 212 -29.73 3.50 -5.55
CA ASP A 212 -29.43 2.26 -6.27
C ASP A 212 -28.68 1.25 -5.39
N LEU A 213 -27.65 1.73 -4.66
CA LEU A 213 -26.86 0.88 -3.78
C LEU A 213 -27.65 0.41 -2.56
N LEU A 214 -28.49 1.25 -1.96
CA LEU A 214 -29.35 0.84 -0.85
C LEU A 214 -30.33 -0.27 -1.23
N LYS A 215 -30.82 -0.28 -2.48
CA LYS A 215 -31.69 -1.34 -3.00
C LYS A 215 -30.93 -2.64 -3.24
N LYS A 216 -29.76 -2.56 -3.87
CA LYS A 216 -29.00 -3.74 -4.35
C LYS A 216 -28.04 -4.35 -3.32
N SER A 217 -27.67 -3.62 -2.28
CA SER A 217 -26.65 -4.07 -1.32
C SER A 217 -27.26 -4.79 -0.11
N LEU A 218 -26.44 -5.61 0.56
CA LEU A 218 -26.73 -6.15 1.89
C LEU A 218 -25.85 -5.45 2.92
N TYR A 219 -26.45 -4.96 4.01
CA TYR A 219 -25.78 -4.15 5.03
C TYR A 219 -26.39 -4.41 6.41
N LYS A 220 -25.71 -3.92 7.46
CA LYS A 220 -26.12 -4.12 8.86
C LYS A 220 -27.58 -3.72 9.09
N GLY A 221 -28.37 -4.65 9.61
CA GLY A 221 -29.79 -4.47 9.93
C GLY A 221 -30.76 -4.95 8.84
N LYS A 222 -30.27 -5.29 7.63
CA LYS A 222 -31.11 -5.89 6.59
C LYS A 222 -31.44 -7.34 6.94
N ASN A 223 -32.69 -7.74 6.70
CA ASN A 223 -33.17 -9.11 6.80
C ASN A 223 -33.57 -9.58 5.40
N ASP A 224 -32.81 -10.51 4.83
CA ASP A 224 -32.90 -10.89 3.42
C ASP A 224 -32.37 -12.31 3.23
N SER A 225 -33.04 -13.13 2.41
CA SER A 225 -32.65 -14.51 2.14
C SER A 225 -31.25 -14.61 1.52
N ASP A 226 -30.81 -13.60 0.77
CA ASP A 226 -29.49 -13.57 0.13
C ASP A 226 -28.35 -13.44 1.16
N VAL A 227 -28.66 -13.06 2.40
CA VAL A 227 -27.67 -13.06 3.49
C VAL A 227 -27.22 -14.48 3.83
N ILE A 228 -28.08 -15.49 3.63
CA ILE A 228 -27.74 -16.90 3.89
C ILE A 228 -26.65 -17.37 2.94
N SER A 229 -26.81 -17.14 1.63
CA SER A 229 -25.82 -17.52 0.62
C SER A 229 -24.51 -16.77 0.85
N LEU A 230 -24.59 -15.45 1.05
CA LEU A 230 -23.44 -14.60 1.36
C LEU A 230 -22.60 -15.15 2.53
N LYS A 231 -23.25 -15.53 3.64
CA LYS A 231 -22.54 -16.06 4.82
C LYS A 231 -21.90 -17.42 4.56
N LYS A 232 -22.56 -18.29 3.79
CA LYS A 232 -21.99 -19.60 3.38
C LYS A 232 -20.75 -19.40 2.52
N ASP A 233 -20.81 -18.46 1.57
CA ASP A 233 -19.71 -18.16 0.66
C ASP A 233 -18.51 -17.54 1.39
N LEU A 234 -18.75 -16.54 2.25
CA LEU A 234 -17.70 -16.01 3.12
C LEU A 234 -17.08 -17.08 4.01
N THR A 235 -17.88 -18.01 4.55
CA THR A 235 -17.38 -19.13 5.36
C THR A 235 -16.50 -20.07 4.53
N LYS A 236 -16.93 -20.41 3.32
CA LYS A 236 -16.17 -21.22 2.36
C LYS A 236 -14.83 -20.59 2.00
N LEU A 237 -14.78 -19.26 1.88
CA LEU A 237 -13.55 -18.52 1.59
C LEU A 237 -12.64 -18.28 2.80
N GLY A 238 -13.01 -18.77 4.00
CA GLY A 238 -12.20 -18.62 5.21
C GLY A 238 -12.45 -17.33 6.01
N PHE A 239 -13.53 -16.60 5.70
CA PHE A 239 -14.00 -15.43 6.46
C PHE A 239 -15.14 -15.78 7.45
N GLY A 240 -15.23 -17.04 7.87
CA GLY A 240 -16.41 -17.64 8.51
C GLY A 240 -16.58 -17.51 10.04
N ASN A 241 -17.15 -18.59 10.60
CA ASN A 241 -17.72 -18.77 11.95
C ASN A 241 -18.98 -17.95 12.24
N MET A 242 -19.82 -17.74 11.23
CA MET A 242 -21.07 -16.97 11.33
C MET A 242 -22.28 -17.88 11.52
N ASN A 243 -23.24 -17.43 12.32
CA ASN A 243 -24.57 -18.03 12.35
C ASN A 243 -25.30 -17.78 11.02
N ILE A 244 -25.66 -18.87 10.33
CA ILE A 244 -26.35 -18.83 9.05
C ILE A 244 -27.84 -18.54 9.29
N ASN A 245 -28.24 -17.31 9.01
CA ASN A 245 -29.62 -16.80 9.06
C ASN A 245 -29.73 -15.57 8.14
N GLU A 246 -30.95 -15.07 7.95
CA GLU A 246 -31.27 -13.97 7.03
C GLU A 246 -30.84 -12.57 7.55
N ILE A 247 -30.39 -12.48 8.80
CA ILE A 247 -30.04 -11.20 9.44
C ILE A 247 -28.59 -10.82 9.15
N TYR A 248 -28.37 -9.67 8.53
CA TYR A 248 -27.05 -9.08 8.35
C TYR A 248 -26.65 -8.31 9.64
N GLY A 249 -25.97 -9.01 10.56
CA GLY A 249 -25.56 -8.45 11.85
C GLY A 249 -24.17 -7.81 11.84
N GLY A 250 -23.76 -7.27 13.00
CA GLY A 250 -22.44 -6.64 13.17
C GLY A 250 -21.27 -7.60 12.91
N PHE A 251 -21.40 -8.87 13.27
CA PHE A 251 -20.37 -9.87 12.99
C PHE A 251 -20.22 -10.13 11.47
N THR A 252 -21.33 -10.18 10.73
CA THR A 252 -21.30 -10.27 9.25
C THR A 252 -20.65 -9.02 8.63
N THR A 253 -20.94 -7.83 9.15
CA THR A 253 -20.25 -6.59 8.74
C THR A 253 -18.74 -6.68 8.94
N THR A 254 -18.27 -7.20 10.08
CA THR A 254 -16.83 -7.39 10.33
C THR A 254 -16.21 -8.38 9.35
N ARG A 255 -16.86 -9.52 9.09
CA ARG A 255 -16.36 -10.52 8.13
C ARG A 255 -16.33 -9.99 6.70
N MET A 256 -17.34 -9.23 6.30
CA MET A 256 -17.38 -8.60 4.99
C MET A 256 -16.28 -7.55 4.83
N SER A 257 -16.05 -6.72 5.86
CA SER A 257 -14.96 -5.74 5.88
C SER A 257 -13.58 -6.42 5.76
N GLN A 258 -13.38 -7.56 6.45
CA GLN A 258 -12.16 -8.36 6.32
C GLN A 258 -11.99 -8.96 4.90
N PHE A 259 -13.08 -9.46 4.30
CA PHE A 259 -13.08 -9.94 2.91
C PHE A 259 -12.67 -8.83 1.95
N GLN A 260 -13.33 -7.67 2.05
CA GLN A 260 -13.02 -6.51 1.22
C GLN A 260 -11.56 -6.08 1.36
N ALA A 261 -11.08 -5.93 2.60
CA ALA A 261 -9.69 -5.53 2.86
C ALA A 261 -8.67 -6.51 2.26
N TYR A 262 -8.92 -7.82 2.39
CA TYR A 262 -8.03 -8.86 1.87
C TYR A 262 -7.90 -8.82 0.34
N TYR A 263 -8.97 -8.51 -0.37
CA TYR A 263 -8.96 -8.40 -1.84
C TYR A 263 -8.75 -6.97 -2.37
N GLY A 264 -8.33 -6.03 -1.51
CA GLY A 264 -8.03 -4.66 -1.92
C GLY A 264 -9.24 -3.80 -2.24
N LEU A 265 -10.44 -4.22 -1.84
CA LEU A 265 -11.65 -3.38 -1.87
C LEU A 265 -11.70 -2.47 -0.63
N ARG A 266 -12.45 -1.38 -0.73
CA ARG A 266 -12.75 -0.55 0.45
C ARG A 266 -13.52 -1.38 1.48
N ALA A 267 -12.99 -1.46 2.69
CA ALA A 267 -13.52 -2.27 3.78
C ALA A 267 -14.75 -1.66 4.48
N THR A 268 -15.83 -1.43 3.72
CA THR A 268 -17.10 -0.81 4.19
C THR A 268 -17.91 -1.74 5.10
N GLY A 269 -17.72 -3.06 4.99
CA GLY A 269 -18.55 -4.06 5.64
C GLY A 269 -19.95 -4.21 5.03
N VAL A 270 -20.16 -3.61 3.85
CA VAL A 270 -21.39 -3.68 3.07
C VAL A 270 -21.14 -4.60 1.87
N ALA A 271 -22.02 -5.57 1.66
CA ALA A 271 -21.99 -6.40 0.45
C ALA A 271 -22.66 -5.64 -0.70
N ASP A 272 -21.93 -4.69 -1.28
CA ASP A 272 -22.36 -3.95 -2.45
C ASP A 272 -22.16 -4.76 -3.76
N PRO A 273 -22.71 -4.32 -4.91
CA PRO A 273 -22.63 -5.09 -6.14
C PRO A 273 -21.20 -5.47 -6.57
N GLN A 274 -20.22 -4.57 -6.40
CA GLN A 274 -18.82 -4.85 -6.72
C GLN A 274 -18.24 -5.94 -5.80
N THR A 275 -18.57 -5.88 -4.52
CA THR A 275 -18.15 -6.87 -3.52
C THR A 275 -18.78 -8.24 -3.79
N VAL A 276 -20.08 -8.28 -4.11
CA VAL A 276 -20.81 -9.51 -4.41
C VAL A 276 -20.35 -10.14 -5.73
N GLU A 277 -20.08 -9.33 -6.76
CA GLU A 277 -19.51 -9.80 -8.03
C GLU A 277 -18.16 -10.50 -7.82
N LEU A 278 -17.26 -9.88 -7.05
CA LEU A 278 -15.98 -10.48 -6.71
C LEU A 278 -16.15 -11.78 -5.92
N LEU A 279 -17.04 -11.78 -4.92
CA LEU A 279 -17.34 -12.96 -4.11
C LEU A 279 -17.78 -14.13 -5.01
N ASN A 280 -18.76 -13.90 -5.89
CA ASN A 280 -19.27 -14.92 -6.81
C ASN A 280 -18.17 -15.44 -7.74
N LYS A 281 -17.36 -14.53 -8.31
CA LYS A 281 -16.22 -14.91 -9.17
C LYS A 281 -15.23 -15.84 -8.46
N ILE A 282 -14.94 -15.59 -7.19
CA ILE A 282 -14.02 -16.44 -6.41
C ILE A 282 -14.68 -17.77 -6.07
N VAL A 283 -15.95 -17.74 -5.65
CA VAL A 283 -16.71 -18.95 -5.27
C VAL A 283 -16.91 -19.90 -6.46
N ASP A 284 -17.01 -19.37 -7.68
CA ASP A 284 -17.24 -20.13 -8.91
C ASP A 284 -15.97 -20.58 -9.64
N THR A 285 -14.78 -20.24 -9.12
CA THR A 285 -13.49 -20.60 -9.75
C THR A 285 -13.38 -22.10 -10.07
N SER A 286 -12.71 -22.43 -11.17
CA SER A 286 -12.39 -23.82 -11.51
C SER A 286 -11.29 -24.43 -10.62
N TYR A 287 -10.59 -23.60 -9.84
CA TYR A 287 -9.49 -24.00 -8.96
C TYR A 287 -9.94 -24.27 -7.52
N GLN A 288 -10.91 -25.16 -7.35
CA GLN A 288 -11.43 -25.59 -6.05
C GLN A 288 -11.83 -27.06 -6.06
N TYR A 289 -11.96 -27.65 -4.87
CA TYR A 289 -12.33 -29.05 -4.69
C TYR A 289 -13.58 -29.46 -5.49
N GLY A 290 -13.49 -30.59 -6.18
CA GLY A 290 -14.58 -31.19 -6.94
C GLY A 290 -14.72 -30.67 -8.39
N LYS A 291 -13.98 -29.63 -8.77
CA LYS A 291 -13.97 -29.12 -10.16
C LYS A 291 -12.95 -29.87 -11.03
N SER A 292 -13.15 -29.81 -12.35
CA SER A 292 -12.22 -30.37 -13.33
C SER A 292 -12.08 -29.44 -14.53
N HIS A 293 -10.85 -29.05 -14.86
CA HIS A 293 -10.58 -28.14 -15.98
C HIS A 293 -9.15 -28.30 -16.51
N GLY A 294 -8.91 -27.94 -17.78
CA GLY A 294 -7.58 -28.08 -18.41
C GLY A 294 -6.49 -27.29 -17.69
N SER A 295 -6.84 -26.11 -17.19
CA SER A 295 -5.92 -25.22 -16.46
C SER A 295 -5.49 -25.76 -15.08
N VAL A 296 -6.22 -26.71 -14.49
CA VAL A 296 -5.86 -27.37 -13.21
C VAL A 296 -4.57 -28.15 -13.35
N LYS A 297 -4.33 -28.75 -14.52
CA LYS A 297 -3.08 -29.48 -14.79
C LYS A 297 -1.86 -28.54 -14.66
N SER A 298 -1.94 -27.36 -15.30
CA SER A 298 -0.88 -26.35 -15.24
C SER A 298 -0.67 -25.82 -13.82
N LEU A 299 -1.75 -25.56 -13.07
CA LEU A 299 -1.65 -25.16 -11.67
C LEU A 299 -0.87 -26.20 -10.83
N LYS A 300 -1.18 -27.49 -11.00
CA LYS A 300 -0.49 -28.56 -10.27
C LYS A 300 0.99 -28.67 -10.63
N GLU A 301 1.33 -28.44 -11.90
CA GLU A 301 2.73 -28.39 -12.36
C GLU A 301 3.47 -27.22 -11.71
N LYS A 302 2.85 -26.04 -11.63
CA LYS A 302 3.40 -24.88 -10.91
C LYS A 302 3.60 -25.19 -9.43
N LEU A 303 2.57 -25.66 -8.72
CA LEU A 303 2.68 -26.02 -7.30
C LEU A 303 3.80 -27.05 -7.04
N LYS A 304 3.91 -28.07 -7.90
CA LYS A 304 5.02 -29.04 -7.83
C LYS A 304 6.39 -28.35 -7.98
N ARG A 305 6.53 -27.43 -8.94
CA ARG A 305 7.76 -26.66 -9.15
C ARG A 305 8.11 -25.77 -7.96
N LEU A 306 7.10 -25.26 -7.25
CA LEU A 306 7.22 -24.41 -6.07
C LEU A 306 7.46 -25.19 -4.77
N GLY A 307 7.62 -26.52 -4.82
CA GLY A 307 7.85 -27.35 -3.63
C GLY A 307 6.57 -27.88 -2.96
N PHE A 308 5.39 -27.53 -3.46
CA PHE A 308 4.07 -27.99 -2.96
C PHE A 308 3.55 -29.15 -3.83
N GLY A 309 4.36 -30.20 -3.98
CA GLY A 309 4.10 -31.32 -4.88
C GLY A 309 3.33 -32.51 -4.29
N GLY A 310 3.53 -33.69 -4.89
CA GLY A 310 2.95 -34.97 -4.45
C GLY A 310 1.54 -35.27 -4.97
N MET A 311 0.91 -34.35 -5.70
CA MET A 311 -0.39 -34.57 -6.34
C MET A 311 -0.24 -35.27 -7.70
N ASN A 312 -1.25 -36.06 -8.07
CA ASN A 312 -1.40 -36.56 -9.45
C ASN A 312 -1.72 -35.41 -10.41
N ILE A 313 -0.91 -35.26 -11.46
CA ILE A 313 -1.04 -34.21 -12.48
C ILE A 313 -2.11 -34.60 -13.49
N ASN A 314 -3.35 -34.19 -13.23
CA ASN A 314 -4.52 -34.40 -14.08
C ASN A 314 -5.45 -33.16 -14.00
N LYS A 315 -6.55 -33.16 -14.76
CA LYS A 315 -7.50 -32.04 -14.82
C LYS A 315 -8.38 -31.88 -13.57
N VAL A 316 -8.38 -32.85 -12.66
CA VAL A 316 -9.30 -32.90 -11.50
C VAL A 316 -8.70 -32.20 -10.29
N TYR A 317 -9.42 -31.26 -9.71
CA TYR A 317 -9.04 -30.60 -8.46
C TYR A 317 -9.60 -31.41 -7.27
N GLY A 318 -8.84 -32.40 -6.81
CA GLY A 318 -9.22 -33.30 -5.72
C GLY A 318 -8.83 -32.77 -4.33
N SER A 319 -9.14 -33.55 -3.30
CA SER A 319 -8.88 -33.19 -1.89
C SER A 319 -7.40 -32.99 -1.60
N TYR A 320 -6.53 -33.82 -2.20
CA TYR A 320 -5.08 -33.67 -2.07
C TYR A 320 -4.57 -32.39 -2.75
N THR A 321 -5.22 -31.93 -3.84
CA THR A 321 -4.91 -30.65 -4.48
C THR A 321 -5.32 -29.47 -3.62
N ALA A 322 -6.53 -29.52 -3.05
CA ALA A 322 -6.97 -28.52 -2.06
C ALA A 322 -6.00 -28.45 -0.89
N LYS A 323 -5.56 -29.60 -0.36
CA LYS A 323 -4.56 -29.66 0.71
C LYS A 323 -3.24 -28.98 0.33
N ARG A 324 -2.69 -29.23 -0.87
CA ARG A 324 -1.44 -28.57 -1.29
C ARG A 324 -1.59 -27.07 -1.52
N VAL A 325 -2.76 -26.62 -1.94
CA VAL A 325 -3.06 -25.19 -2.01
C VAL A 325 -3.19 -24.60 -0.60
N SER A 326 -3.82 -25.30 0.34
CA SER A 326 -3.83 -24.89 1.75
C SER A 326 -2.43 -24.84 2.35
N ASP A 327 -1.55 -25.82 2.07
CA ASP A 327 -0.16 -25.82 2.51
C ASP A 327 0.59 -24.58 1.96
N PHE A 328 0.39 -24.26 0.68
CA PHE A 328 0.94 -23.06 0.04
C PHE A 328 0.42 -21.78 0.69
N GLN A 329 -0.91 -21.66 0.84
CA GLN A 329 -1.54 -20.51 1.46
C GLN A 329 -1.03 -20.30 2.89
N ASN A 330 -0.93 -21.36 3.67
CA ASN A 330 -0.43 -21.29 5.04
C ASN A 330 1.05 -20.88 5.09
N TYR A 331 1.88 -21.41 4.20
CA TYR A 331 3.31 -21.06 4.17
C TYR A 331 3.55 -19.58 3.82
N TYR A 332 2.70 -18.99 2.97
CA TYR A 332 2.80 -17.59 2.56
C TYR A 332 1.86 -16.64 3.31
N ASP A 333 1.31 -17.06 4.46
CA ASP A 333 0.39 -16.26 5.30
C ASP A 333 -0.85 -15.71 4.54
N LEU A 334 -1.34 -16.47 3.55
CA LEU A 334 -2.58 -16.20 2.83
C LEU A 334 -3.80 -16.78 3.57
N LYS A 335 -5.01 -16.42 3.11
CA LYS A 335 -6.23 -17.07 3.62
C LYS A 335 -6.27 -18.54 3.22
N VAL A 336 -6.19 -19.40 4.24
CA VAL A 336 -6.20 -20.86 4.07
C VAL A 336 -7.62 -21.36 3.86
N ASN A 337 -7.96 -21.68 2.61
CA ASN A 337 -9.25 -22.24 2.22
C ASN A 337 -9.13 -23.35 1.16
N GLY A 338 -7.93 -23.59 0.62
CA GLY A 338 -7.69 -24.62 -0.40
C GLY A 338 -8.33 -24.28 -1.75
N ILE A 339 -8.69 -23.01 -1.97
CA ILE A 339 -9.22 -22.47 -3.22
C ILE A 339 -8.15 -21.53 -3.79
N VAL A 340 -7.82 -21.67 -5.08
CA VAL A 340 -6.95 -20.69 -5.72
C VAL A 340 -7.78 -19.48 -6.14
N ASP A 341 -7.82 -18.50 -5.24
CA ASP A 341 -8.36 -17.17 -5.48
C ASP A 341 -7.35 -16.27 -6.22
N PRO A 342 -7.73 -15.04 -6.65
CA PRO A 342 -6.83 -14.17 -7.39
C PRO A 342 -5.52 -13.82 -6.66
N VAL A 343 -5.55 -13.73 -5.32
CA VAL A 343 -4.36 -13.44 -4.50
C VAL A 343 -3.41 -14.63 -4.52
N THR A 344 -3.94 -15.83 -4.29
CA THR A 344 -3.19 -17.09 -4.33
C THR A 344 -2.62 -17.34 -5.73
N GLU A 345 -3.42 -17.12 -6.78
CA GLU A 345 -2.97 -17.28 -8.17
C GLU A 345 -1.85 -16.30 -8.55
N SER A 346 -1.99 -15.03 -8.15
CA SER A 346 -0.97 -14.00 -8.38
C SER A 346 0.36 -14.40 -7.74
N LEU A 347 0.35 -14.81 -6.47
CA LEU A 347 1.57 -15.20 -5.78
C LEU A 347 2.22 -16.46 -6.34
N ILE A 348 1.42 -17.48 -6.71
CA ILE A 348 1.92 -18.66 -7.41
C ILE A 348 2.64 -18.25 -8.71
N ASN A 349 2.03 -17.35 -9.49
CA ASN A 349 2.60 -16.89 -10.75
C ASN A 349 3.84 -16.03 -10.56
N GLU A 350 3.87 -15.16 -9.54
CA GLU A 350 5.01 -14.34 -9.19
C GLU A 350 6.22 -15.20 -8.85
N ILE A 351 6.08 -16.14 -7.92
CA ILE A 351 7.18 -17.02 -7.51
C ILE A 351 7.61 -17.92 -8.66
N TYR A 352 6.65 -18.50 -9.39
CA TYR A 352 6.95 -19.37 -10.53
C TYR A 352 7.74 -18.65 -11.63
N ASN A 353 7.49 -17.35 -11.83
CA ASN A 353 8.16 -16.53 -12.82
C ASN A 353 9.38 -15.76 -12.27
N SER A 354 9.77 -15.99 -11.01
CA SER A 354 10.89 -15.31 -10.36
C SER A 354 12.16 -15.34 -11.23
N PRO A 355 12.93 -14.23 -11.31
CA PRO A 355 14.22 -14.20 -12.00
C PRO A 355 15.30 -14.99 -11.26
N TYR A 356 15.06 -15.38 -10.00
CA TYR A 356 16.03 -16.08 -9.16
C TYR A 356 15.81 -17.59 -9.16
N GLN A 357 15.86 -18.18 -10.36
CA GLN A 357 15.72 -19.61 -10.56
C GLN A 357 16.56 -20.12 -11.74
N SER A 358 16.75 -21.43 -11.78
CA SER A 358 17.48 -22.16 -12.83
C SER A 358 17.10 -21.72 -14.24
N GLY A 359 18.10 -21.40 -15.07
CA GLY A 359 17.94 -20.95 -16.44
C GLY A 359 17.70 -19.44 -16.63
N LYS A 360 17.65 -18.66 -15.54
CA LYS A 360 17.55 -17.19 -15.58
C LYS A 360 18.88 -16.51 -15.27
N SER A 361 18.97 -15.20 -15.47
CA SER A 361 20.13 -14.38 -15.12
C SER A 361 19.67 -13.10 -14.44
N HIS A 362 20.36 -12.68 -13.38
CA HIS A 362 20.08 -11.44 -12.66
C HIS A 362 21.34 -10.89 -11.99
N ARG A 363 21.48 -9.56 -11.91
CA ARG A 363 22.66 -8.92 -11.29
C ARG A 363 22.84 -9.32 -9.81
N ASP A 364 21.74 -9.39 -9.07
CA ASP A 364 21.74 -9.71 -7.63
C ASP A 364 22.10 -11.18 -7.36
N MET A 365 22.10 -12.02 -8.40
CA MET A 365 22.51 -13.42 -8.27
C MET A 365 23.96 -13.56 -7.81
N LYS A 366 24.85 -12.63 -8.18
CA LYS A 366 26.23 -12.62 -7.66
C LYS A 366 26.24 -12.59 -6.13
N ARG A 367 25.47 -11.67 -5.54
CA ARG A 367 25.36 -11.50 -4.09
C ARG A 367 24.81 -12.76 -3.41
N PHE A 368 23.70 -13.31 -3.89
CA PHE A 368 23.12 -14.52 -3.26
C PHE A 368 24.05 -15.74 -3.34
N LYS A 369 24.82 -15.88 -4.42
CA LYS A 369 25.84 -16.94 -4.53
C LYS A 369 27.01 -16.72 -3.58
N GLU A 370 27.43 -15.47 -3.40
CA GLU A 370 28.45 -15.13 -2.40
C GLU A 370 27.97 -15.45 -0.99
N MET A 371 26.72 -15.14 -0.67
CA MET A 371 26.11 -15.47 0.61
C MET A 371 26.07 -16.98 0.83
N LEU A 372 25.49 -17.75 -0.11
CA LEU A 372 25.46 -19.22 -0.06
C LEU A 372 26.87 -19.83 0.10
N ASN A 373 27.85 -19.33 -0.64
CA ASN A 373 29.24 -19.76 -0.49
C ASN A 373 29.79 -19.48 0.91
N SER A 374 29.42 -18.34 1.51
CA SER A 374 29.93 -17.91 2.82
C SER A 374 29.28 -18.64 3.99
N ILE A 375 28.05 -19.14 3.83
CA ILE A 375 27.33 -19.90 4.86
C ILE A 375 27.38 -21.43 4.64
N GLY A 376 28.37 -21.91 3.88
CA GLY A 376 28.66 -23.34 3.76
C GLY A 376 27.93 -24.11 2.65
N TYR A 377 27.13 -23.44 1.82
CA TYR A 377 26.44 -24.02 0.64
C TYR A 377 27.26 -23.82 -0.65
N GLY A 378 28.58 -23.99 -0.54
CA GLY A 378 29.56 -23.40 -1.45
C GLY A 378 29.85 -24.11 -2.78
N TYR A 379 31.03 -23.76 -3.34
CA TYR A 379 31.53 -24.13 -4.68
C TYR A 379 30.71 -23.58 -5.85
N ILE A 380 29.85 -22.60 -5.58
CA ILE A 380 29.08 -21.93 -6.61
C ILE A 380 29.97 -20.91 -7.31
N ASN A 381 30.07 -21.02 -8.64
CA ASN A 381 30.71 -19.99 -9.44
C ASN A 381 29.90 -18.68 -9.38
N VAL A 382 30.51 -17.62 -8.87
CA VAL A 382 29.89 -16.30 -8.69
C VAL A 382 29.83 -15.59 -10.03
N ASN A 383 28.64 -15.59 -10.62
CA ASN A 383 28.29 -14.90 -11.86
C ASN A 383 26.76 -14.65 -11.85
N GLU A 384 26.26 -13.91 -12.84
CA GLU A 384 24.86 -13.48 -12.88
C GLU A 384 23.88 -14.60 -13.29
N THR A 385 24.38 -15.70 -13.86
CA THR A 385 23.55 -16.77 -14.42
C THR A 385 23.20 -17.81 -13.37
N PHE A 386 21.93 -18.22 -13.32
CA PHE A 386 21.46 -19.24 -12.40
C PHE A 386 21.52 -20.61 -13.09
N GLY A 387 22.53 -21.41 -12.72
CA GLY A 387 22.71 -22.77 -13.24
C GLY A 387 22.19 -23.88 -12.32
N SER A 388 22.19 -25.12 -12.83
CA SER A 388 21.73 -26.31 -12.09
C SER A 388 22.53 -26.59 -10.81
N PHE A 389 23.80 -26.20 -10.74
CA PHE A 389 24.58 -26.32 -9.49
C PHE A 389 24.06 -25.36 -8.40
N SER A 390 23.77 -24.10 -8.75
CA SER A 390 23.17 -23.13 -7.83
C SER A 390 21.81 -23.61 -7.34
N GLU A 391 20.99 -24.17 -8.23
CA GLU A 391 19.69 -24.75 -7.86
C GLU A 391 19.85 -25.86 -6.80
N ARG A 392 20.84 -26.76 -6.96
CA ARG A 392 21.10 -27.81 -5.98
C ARG A 392 21.52 -27.26 -4.62
N GLN A 393 22.35 -26.22 -4.58
CA GLN A 393 22.74 -25.60 -3.32
C GLN A 393 21.57 -24.89 -2.63
N ILE A 394 20.71 -24.22 -3.39
CA ILE A 394 19.50 -23.58 -2.85
C ILE A 394 18.51 -24.62 -2.35
N LYS A 395 18.33 -25.73 -3.07
CA LYS A 395 17.51 -26.86 -2.62
C LYS A 395 18.04 -27.49 -1.34
N LYS A 396 19.37 -27.60 -1.21
CA LYS A 396 20.03 -28.06 0.02
C LYS A 396 19.74 -27.08 1.17
N PHE A 397 19.96 -25.78 0.95
CA PHE A 397 19.63 -24.73 1.92
C PHE A 397 18.16 -24.80 2.36
N GLN A 398 17.23 -24.83 1.42
CA GLN A 398 15.81 -24.97 1.72
C GLN A 398 15.50 -26.23 2.52
N SER A 399 16.09 -27.37 2.17
CA SER A 399 15.89 -28.62 2.91
C SER A 399 16.44 -28.55 4.33
N ASP A 400 17.66 -28.03 4.51
CA ASP A 400 18.33 -27.92 5.81
C ASP A 400 17.55 -26.97 6.76
N HIS A 401 16.82 -26.01 6.18
CA HIS A 401 15.96 -25.07 6.90
C HIS A 401 14.45 -25.38 6.84
N HIS A 402 14.05 -26.58 6.38
CA HIS A 402 12.65 -27.02 6.30
C HIS A 402 11.71 -26.11 5.47
N LEU A 403 12.27 -25.41 4.47
CA LEU A 403 11.52 -24.63 3.48
C LEU A 403 11.02 -25.53 2.33
N PRO A 404 10.01 -25.08 1.55
CA PRO A 404 9.62 -25.73 0.31
C PRO A 404 10.83 -25.90 -0.62
N ASN A 405 11.12 -27.15 -0.98
CA ASN A 405 12.30 -27.51 -1.76
C ASN A 405 12.13 -27.20 -3.27
N SER A 406 12.02 -25.92 -3.58
CA SER A 406 11.76 -25.40 -4.92
C SER A 406 13.06 -25.19 -5.71
N GLY A 407 14.17 -24.81 -5.06
CA GLY A 407 15.37 -24.31 -5.73
C GLY A 407 15.18 -22.92 -6.35
N ILE A 408 14.11 -22.20 -5.96
CA ILE A 408 13.85 -20.80 -6.31
C ILE A 408 14.19 -19.96 -5.08
N LEU A 409 14.89 -18.84 -5.26
CA LEU A 409 15.05 -17.84 -4.21
C LEU A 409 13.83 -16.92 -4.23
N ASP A 410 12.75 -17.36 -3.58
CA ASP A 410 11.62 -16.50 -3.22
C ASP A 410 12.00 -15.57 -2.04
N GLU A 411 11.13 -14.61 -1.73
CA GLU A 411 11.33 -13.62 -0.66
C GLU A 411 11.72 -14.29 0.66
N ARG A 412 10.99 -15.32 1.09
CA ARG A 412 11.27 -16.05 2.34
C ARG A 412 12.64 -16.74 2.34
N THR A 413 13.02 -17.35 1.23
CA THR A 413 14.33 -17.99 1.10
C THR A 413 15.45 -16.93 1.11
N ILE A 414 15.24 -15.77 0.48
CA ILE A 414 16.19 -14.65 0.46
C ILE A 414 16.34 -14.04 1.86
N ASP A 415 15.23 -13.83 2.58
CA ASP A 415 15.25 -13.27 3.93
C ASP A 415 16.01 -14.17 4.89
N LEU A 416 15.76 -15.49 4.84
CA LEU A 416 16.50 -16.44 5.66
C LEU A 416 17.98 -16.52 5.26
N LEU A 417 18.28 -16.55 3.95
CA LEU A 417 19.66 -16.52 3.46
C LEU A 417 20.39 -15.26 3.94
N THR A 418 19.70 -14.12 3.96
CA THR A 418 20.23 -12.85 4.46
C THR A 418 20.45 -12.90 5.95
N TYR A 419 19.48 -13.40 6.72
CA TYR A 419 19.61 -13.58 8.15
C TYR A 419 20.79 -14.48 8.52
N GLU A 420 20.92 -15.66 7.91
CA GLU A 420 22.02 -16.59 8.16
C GLU A 420 23.38 -16.01 7.77
N TYR A 421 23.44 -15.28 6.65
CA TYR A 421 24.66 -14.61 6.22
C TYR A 421 25.09 -13.48 7.17
N ASP A 422 24.14 -12.65 7.60
CA ASP A 422 24.40 -11.48 8.44
C ASP A 422 24.76 -11.85 9.89
N ASN A 423 24.33 -13.03 10.36
CA ASN A 423 24.57 -13.52 11.72
C ASN A 423 25.66 -14.61 11.78
N ARG A 424 26.41 -14.85 10.69
CA ARG A 424 27.51 -15.82 10.71
C ARG A 424 28.70 -15.27 11.51
N VAL A 425 29.26 -16.09 12.39
CA VAL A 425 30.52 -15.77 13.06
C VAL A 425 31.69 -16.12 12.14
N THR A 426 32.52 -15.13 11.80
CA THR A 426 33.72 -15.30 10.97
C THR A 426 34.90 -15.73 11.84
N LYS A 427 35.57 -16.83 11.50
CA LYS A 427 36.73 -17.36 12.23
C LYS A 427 38.03 -17.03 11.51
N ILE A 428 38.81 -16.11 12.06
CA ILE A 428 40.11 -15.72 11.50
C ILE A 428 41.23 -16.39 12.30
N PHE A 429 42.03 -17.22 11.62
CA PHE A 429 43.23 -17.81 12.21
C PHE A 429 44.47 -17.00 11.84
N ILE A 430 45.15 -16.46 12.84
CA ILE A 430 46.36 -15.64 12.67
C ILE A 430 47.59 -16.47 13.05
N ASP A 431 48.56 -16.56 12.16
CA ASP A 431 49.78 -17.32 12.34
C ASP A 431 51.01 -16.39 12.38
N PRO A 432 51.48 -15.97 13.57
CA PRO A 432 52.76 -15.29 13.67
C PRO A 432 53.89 -16.27 13.34
N GLY A 433 54.60 -16.03 12.24
CA GLY A 433 55.69 -16.88 11.74
C GLY A 433 56.78 -17.14 12.78
N HIS A 434 57.51 -18.25 12.63
CA HIS A 434 58.66 -18.60 13.49
C HIS A 434 58.29 -18.73 14.99
N GLY A 435 59.25 -18.49 15.90
CA GLY A 435 59.06 -18.60 17.35
C GLY A 435 59.98 -19.66 17.98
N GLY A 436 60.22 -19.52 19.29
CA GLY A 436 61.12 -20.37 20.06
C GLY A 436 62.56 -20.27 19.54
N TYR A 437 63.13 -21.41 19.18
CA TYR A 437 64.49 -21.51 18.64
C TYR A 437 64.61 -21.05 17.18
N GLN A 438 63.49 -20.78 16.50
CA GLN A 438 63.50 -20.26 15.14
C GLN A 438 63.34 -18.74 15.18
N PRO A 439 64.41 -17.94 15.00
CA PRO A 439 64.30 -16.48 15.04
C PRO A 439 63.63 -15.88 13.79
N GLY A 440 63.58 -16.65 12.69
CA GLY A 440 63.28 -16.12 11.37
C GLY A 440 64.41 -15.26 10.83
N ALA A 441 64.09 -14.34 9.93
CA ALA A 441 65.02 -13.34 9.45
C ALA A 441 65.53 -12.44 10.59
N SER A 442 66.74 -11.93 10.47
CA SER A 442 67.37 -11.05 11.48
C SER A 442 68.05 -9.88 10.80
N GLY A 443 67.94 -8.69 11.39
CA GLY A 443 68.51 -7.47 10.82
C GLY A 443 68.66 -6.37 11.88
N TYR A 444 69.82 -5.74 11.94
CA TYR A 444 70.16 -4.67 12.88
C TYR A 444 69.79 -4.98 14.36
N GLY A 445 69.90 -6.24 14.78
CA GLY A 445 69.56 -6.68 16.14
C GLY A 445 68.07 -6.88 16.42
N LEU A 446 67.21 -6.89 15.38
CA LEU A 446 65.82 -7.35 15.48
C LEU A 446 65.72 -8.79 14.95
N GLN A 447 64.79 -9.56 15.52
CA GLN A 447 64.42 -10.91 15.08
C GLN A 447 62.97 -10.92 14.62
N GLU A 448 62.70 -11.49 13.44
CA GLU A 448 61.37 -11.55 12.83
C GLU A 448 60.32 -12.13 13.78
N LYS A 449 60.65 -13.22 14.50
CA LYS A 449 59.72 -13.89 15.42
C LYS A 449 59.08 -12.96 16.46
N ASP A 450 59.80 -11.94 16.91
CA ASP A 450 59.33 -10.99 17.92
C ASP A 450 58.45 -9.93 17.28
N LEU A 451 58.87 -9.43 16.11
CA LEU A 451 58.16 -8.39 15.38
C LEU A 451 56.78 -8.89 14.91
N VAL A 452 56.71 -10.08 14.31
CA VAL A 452 55.45 -10.64 13.80
C VAL A 452 54.50 -11.04 14.92
N LEU A 453 55.02 -11.41 16.10
CA LEU A 453 54.21 -11.67 17.28
C LEU A 453 53.54 -10.39 17.79
N ASP A 454 54.28 -9.28 17.87
CA ASP A 454 53.73 -7.98 18.27
C ASP A 454 52.60 -7.54 17.30
N ILE A 455 52.83 -7.65 15.99
CA ILE A 455 51.86 -7.27 14.96
C ILE A 455 50.61 -8.15 15.05
N ALA A 456 50.78 -9.47 15.19
CA ALA A 456 49.68 -10.43 15.25
C ALA A 456 48.82 -10.28 16.51
N LEU A 457 49.43 -10.05 17.68
CA LEU A 457 48.70 -9.79 18.93
C LEU A 457 47.88 -8.51 18.85
N SER A 458 48.45 -7.46 18.24
CA SER A 458 47.71 -6.22 17.98
C SER A 458 46.54 -6.48 17.03
N ALA A 459 46.76 -7.14 15.88
CA ALA A 459 45.70 -7.45 14.92
C ALA A 459 44.56 -8.26 15.53
N ALA A 460 44.87 -9.32 16.28
CA ALA A 460 43.87 -10.13 16.97
C ALA A 460 43.05 -9.31 17.97
N THR A 461 43.72 -8.50 18.79
CA THR A 461 43.05 -7.62 19.77
C THR A 461 42.11 -6.64 19.08
N GLN A 462 42.53 -6.04 17.96
CA GLN A 462 41.71 -5.05 17.25
C GLN A 462 40.50 -5.67 16.56
N LEU A 463 40.65 -6.86 15.98
CA LEU A 463 39.53 -7.62 15.41
C LEU A 463 38.49 -7.94 16.49
N GLU A 464 38.90 -8.58 17.59
CA GLU A 464 38.00 -8.99 18.67
C GLU A 464 37.40 -7.82 19.43
N LYS A 465 38.14 -6.72 19.60
CA LYS A 465 37.66 -5.54 20.33
C LYS A 465 36.67 -4.72 19.52
N ASN A 466 36.89 -4.55 18.21
CA ASN A 466 36.19 -3.54 17.43
C ASN A 466 35.14 -4.08 16.47
N TYR A 467 35.07 -5.40 16.24
CA TYR A 467 34.14 -5.98 15.26
C TYR A 467 33.23 -7.06 15.86
N LYS A 468 31.98 -7.12 15.38
CA LYS A 468 30.98 -8.13 15.75
C LYS A 468 31.19 -9.41 14.95
N ASP A 469 30.64 -10.51 15.46
CA ASP A 469 30.51 -11.78 14.74
C ASP A 469 31.85 -12.26 14.16
N ILE A 470 32.91 -12.13 14.97
CA ILE A 470 34.25 -12.60 14.67
C ILE A 470 34.84 -13.32 15.87
N GLU A 471 35.53 -14.42 15.61
CA GLU A 471 36.42 -15.09 16.55
C GLU A 471 37.83 -15.11 15.95
N VAL A 472 38.85 -14.88 16.78
CA VAL A 472 40.24 -14.95 16.35
C VAL A 472 40.99 -16.02 17.14
N LYS A 473 41.80 -16.81 16.44
CA LYS A 473 42.69 -17.79 17.09
C LYS A 473 44.09 -17.64 16.54
N LEU A 474 45.09 -17.68 17.43
CA LEU A 474 46.49 -17.60 17.04
C LEU A 474 47.16 -18.97 17.07
N SER A 475 48.12 -19.23 16.16
CA SER A 475 49.00 -20.39 16.26
C SER A 475 49.93 -20.31 17.49
N ARG A 476 50.33 -19.10 17.87
CA ARG A 476 51.05 -18.77 19.11
C ARG A 476 50.72 -17.36 19.59
N SER A 477 50.63 -17.17 20.90
CA SER A 477 50.46 -15.87 21.57
C SER A 477 51.67 -15.48 22.44
N LYS A 478 52.72 -16.30 22.40
CA LYS A 478 53.99 -16.14 23.12
C LYS A 478 55.13 -16.70 22.26
N ASP A 479 56.37 -16.50 22.72
CA ASP A 479 57.55 -17.05 22.03
C ASP A 479 57.70 -18.55 22.31
N VAL A 480 57.25 -19.38 21.38
CA VAL A 480 57.32 -20.86 21.43
C VAL A 480 57.52 -21.42 20.03
N ASP A 481 58.21 -22.55 19.93
CA ASP A 481 58.31 -23.31 18.69
C ASP A 481 56.94 -23.86 18.28
N ARG A 482 56.64 -23.75 16.98
CA ARG A 482 55.46 -24.35 16.35
C ARG A 482 55.83 -24.86 14.97
N ALA A 483 55.63 -26.15 14.71
CA ALA A 483 55.93 -26.74 13.42
C ALA A 483 54.97 -26.23 12.34
N LEU A 484 55.42 -26.15 11.08
CA LEU A 484 54.59 -25.65 9.98
C LEU A 484 53.27 -26.42 9.83
N GLU A 485 53.31 -27.74 10.01
CA GLU A 485 52.12 -28.59 9.92
C GLU A 485 51.18 -28.42 11.11
N GLU A 486 51.72 -28.21 12.30
CA GLU A 486 50.93 -27.95 13.50
C GLU A 486 50.09 -26.67 13.34
N ARG A 487 50.67 -25.61 12.75
CA ARG A 487 49.98 -24.34 12.47
C ARG A 487 48.74 -24.56 11.59
N THR A 488 48.91 -25.30 10.50
CA THR A 488 47.79 -25.60 9.58
C THR A 488 46.77 -26.55 10.19
N ASN A 489 47.20 -27.54 10.97
CA ASN A 489 46.28 -28.46 11.65
C ASN A 489 45.41 -27.71 12.66
N MET A 490 45.99 -26.79 13.45
CA MET A 490 45.23 -25.94 14.38
C MET A 490 44.13 -25.12 13.70
N ALA A 491 44.40 -24.59 12.49
CA ALA A 491 43.44 -23.83 11.71
C ALA A 491 42.37 -24.71 11.08
N ASN A 492 42.79 -25.85 10.50
CA ASN A 492 41.92 -26.84 9.86
C ASN A 492 40.94 -27.45 10.87
N ASP A 493 41.44 -27.89 12.03
CA ASP A 493 40.64 -28.50 13.10
C ASP A 493 39.65 -27.51 13.71
N TRP A 494 40.05 -26.24 13.82
CA TRP A 494 39.15 -25.18 14.30
C TRP A 494 38.14 -24.72 13.24
N LYS A 495 38.29 -25.18 11.99
CA LYS A 495 37.49 -24.80 10.83
C LYS A 495 37.49 -23.29 10.62
N ALA A 496 38.69 -22.70 10.59
CA ALA A 496 38.83 -21.28 10.30
C ALA A 496 38.26 -20.94 8.92
N ASP A 497 37.64 -19.77 8.79
CA ASP A 497 37.19 -19.22 7.51
C ASP A 497 38.34 -18.61 6.71
N TYR A 498 39.39 -18.14 7.41
CA TYR A 498 40.56 -17.54 6.80
C TYR A 498 41.82 -17.79 7.61
N PHE A 499 42.93 -18.08 6.93
CA PHE A 499 44.25 -18.21 7.52
C PHE A 499 45.16 -17.06 7.09
N VAL A 500 45.77 -16.35 8.03
CA VAL A 500 46.64 -15.19 7.76
C VAL A 500 47.98 -15.40 8.46
N SER A 501 49.04 -15.65 7.70
CA SER A 501 50.39 -15.80 8.22
C SER A 501 51.16 -14.48 8.16
N PHE A 502 51.86 -14.13 9.23
CA PHE A 502 52.53 -12.84 9.42
C PHE A 502 54.03 -13.06 9.43
N HIS A 503 54.74 -12.39 8.52
CA HIS A 503 56.18 -12.51 8.28
C HIS A 503 56.82 -11.13 8.05
N ASN A 504 58.15 -11.04 8.20
CA ASN A 504 58.95 -9.90 7.72
C ASN A 504 60.03 -10.43 6.80
N ASN A 505 60.16 -9.86 5.61
CA ASN A 505 61.05 -10.41 4.61
C ASN A 505 62.52 -10.04 4.88
N SER A 506 63.45 -10.66 4.16
CA SER A 506 64.85 -10.24 4.09
C SER A 506 65.45 -10.53 2.73
N HIS A 507 66.22 -9.58 2.20
CA HIS A 507 66.96 -9.79 0.96
C HIS A 507 68.11 -8.81 0.85
N ASN A 508 69.31 -9.27 1.22
CA ASN A 508 70.62 -8.61 1.07
C ASN A 508 70.71 -7.14 1.53
N GLY A 509 69.75 -6.68 2.33
CA GLY A 509 69.58 -5.31 2.80
C GLY A 509 69.14 -4.28 1.75
N GLN A 510 68.89 -4.67 0.49
CA GLN A 510 68.50 -3.73 -0.57
C GLN A 510 66.99 -3.66 -0.81
N ALA A 511 66.29 -4.79 -0.72
CA ALA A 511 64.84 -4.81 -0.97
C ALA A 511 64.07 -4.16 0.19
N SER A 512 62.95 -3.50 -0.11
CA SER A 512 62.06 -2.89 0.89
C SER A 512 60.61 -2.94 0.43
N GLY A 513 59.70 -2.73 1.38
CA GLY A 513 58.26 -2.60 1.14
C GLY A 513 57.46 -3.87 1.40
N PHE A 514 56.23 -3.91 0.89
CA PHE A 514 55.23 -4.91 1.29
C PHE A 514 54.85 -5.85 0.15
N GLU A 515 54.74 -7.15 0.46
CA GLU A 515 54.22 -8.18 -0.44
C GLU A 515 53.27 -9.14 0.27
N SER A 516 52.38 -9.76 -0.50
CA SER A 516 51.50 -10.81 0.00
C SER A 516 51.53 -12.04 -0.91
N PHE A 517 51.25 -13.21 -0.36
CA PHE A 517 51.26 -14.47 -1.08
C PHE A 517 50.02 -15.30 -0.81
N ILE A 518 49.47 -15.91 -1.87
CA ILE A 518 48.59 -17.07 -1.78
C ILE A 518 49.25 -18.28 -2.45
N TYR A 519 48.66 -19.48 -2.31
CA TYR A 519 49.21 -20.68 -2.93
C TYR A 519 49.26 -20.56 -4.46
N ASN A 520 50.36 -21.02 -5.08
CA ASN A 520 50.56 -21.00 -6.53
C ASN A 520 49.80 -22.11 -7.30
N GLY A 521 49.23 -23.09 -6.61
CA GLY A 521 48.31 -24.07 -7.20
C GLY A 521 46.86 -23.58 -7.29
N LYS A 522 45.92 -24.52 -7.17
CA LYS A 522 44.47 -24.23 -7.21
C LYS A 522 44.03 -23.57 -5.91
N VAL A 523 43.44 -22.39 -6.02
CA VAL A 523 42.89 -21.59 -4.91
C VAL A 523 41.45 -21.19 -5.20
N SER A 524 40.66 -20.90 -4.17
CA SER A 524 39.29 -20.42 -4.33
C SER A 524 39.25 -18.97 -4.81
N SER A 525 38.14 -18.55 -5.42
CA SER A 525 37.91 -17.13 -5.76
C SER A 525 37.91 -16.25 -4.52
N ALA A 526 37.50 -16.78 -3.36
CA ALA A 526 37.58 -16.09 -2.09
C ALA A 526 39.04 -15.79 -1.71
N ALA A 527 39.97 -16.75 -1.84
CA ALA A 527 41.39 -16.52 -1.55
C ALA A 527 41.97 -15.37 -2.37
N MET A 528 41.69 -15.34 -3.69
CA MET A 528 42.15 -14.28 -4.59
C MET A 528 41.56 -12.92 -4.22
N ARG A 529 40.24 -12.86 -3.95
CA ARG A 529 39.55 -11.62 -3.57
C ARG A 529 40.08 -11.09 -2.24
N HIS A 530 40.18 -11.93 -1.22
CA HIS A 530 40.65 -11.51 0.10
C HIS A 530 42.11 -11.06 0.05
N GLN A 531 42.97 -11.72 -0.73
CA GLN A 531 44.33 -11.26 -0.98
C GLN A 531 44.34 -9.86 -1.61
N GLN A 532 43.59 -9.66 -2.69
CA GLN A 532 43.61 -8.37 -3.39
C GLN A 532 43.12 -7.24 -2.49
N ASN A 533 42.02 -7.46 -1.74
CA ASN A 533 41.46 -6.47 -0.82
C ASN A 533 42.44 -6.13 0.30
N ILE A 534 42.97 -7.15 0.99
CA ILE A 534 43.90 -6.95 2.11
C ILE A 534 45.20 -6.29 1.63
N HIS A 535 45.74 -6.76 0.50
CA HIS A 535 46.98 -6.23 -0.05
C HIS A 535 46.82 -4.76 -0.45
N GLN A 536 45.76 -4.40 -1.16
CA GLN A 536 45.52 -3.02 -1.57
C GLN A 536 45.29 -2.09 -0.38
N TYR A 537 44.53 -2.54 0.62
CA TYR A 537 44.30 -1.79 1.85
C TYR A 537 45.63 -1.47 2.55
N LEU A 538 46.46 -2.48 2.77
CA LEU A 538 47.74 -2.32 3.46
C LEU A 538 48.72 -1.43 2.67
N VAL A 539 48.82 -1.60 1.34
CA VAL A 539 49.65 -0.74 0.50
C VAL A 539 49.23 0.73 0.63
N ASN A 540 47.93 1.03 0.60
CA ASN A 540 47.41 2.40 0.72
C ASN A 540 47.71 3.01 2.09
N MET A 541 47.72 2.22 3.15
CA MET A 541 47.99 2.69 4.51
C MET A 541 49.47 2.84 4.81
N LEU A 542 50.32 1.98 4.23
CA LEU A 542 51.74 1.88 4.58
C LEU A 542 52.63 2.95 3.93
N ASP A 543 52.25 3.46 2.77
CA ASP A 543 53.10 4.35 1.95
C ASP A 543 54.52 3.80 1.75
N VAL A 544 54.62 2.50 1.48
CA VAL A 544 55.88 1.79 1.18
C VAL A 544 55.86 1.21 -0.22
N ASN A 545 57.02 0.76 -0.70
CA ASN A 545 57.14 0.14 -2.02
C ASN A 545 56.17 -1.07 -2.14
N ASN A 546 55.22 -0.98 -3.08
CA ASN A 546 54.30 -2.07 -3.36
C ASN A 546 55.01 -3.13 -4.21
N ARG A 547 55.33 -4.28 -3.59
CA ARG A 547 56.00 -5.38 -4.28
C ARG A 547 55.05 -6.39 -4.92
N GLY A 548 53.74 -6.21 -4.74
CA GLY A 548 52.68 -6.95 -5.42
C GLY A 548 52.05 -8.09 -4.62
N ALA A 549 50.82 -8.44 -5.03
CA ALA A 549 50.10 -9.64 -4.61
C ALA A 549 50.56 -10.83 -5.45
N LYS A 550 51.32 -11.73 -4.83
CA LYS A 550 52.05 -12.83 -5.49
C LYS A 550 51.46 -14.19 -5.16
N ARG A 551 52.02 -15.21 -5.79
CA ARG A 551 51.74 -16.61 -5.49
C ARG A 551 53.04 -17.37 -5.22
N ALA A 552 53.03 -18.24 -4.21
CA ALA A 552 54.20 -19.04 -3.83
C ALA A 552 53.78 -20.40 -3.26
N ASP A 553 54.73 -21.34 -3.19
CA ASP A 553 54.52 -22.70 -2.70
C ASP A 553 54.85 -22.86 -1.20
N PHE A 554 54.34 -21.95 -0.36
CA PHE A 554 54.56 -22.01 1.08
C PHE A 554 53.73 -23.11 1.74
N SER A 555 54.35 -23.91 2.61
CA SER A 555 53.71 -25.07 3.25
C SER A 555 52.40 -24.70 3.97
N VAL A 556 52.38 -23.59 4.70
CA VAL A 556 51.19 -23.12 5.43
C VAL A 556 50.05 -22.71 4.50
N LEU A 557 50.35 -22.21 3.29
CA LEU A 557 49.34 -21.88 2.29
C LEU A 557 48.83 -23.14 1.57
N ARG A 558 49.73 -24.09 1.30
CA ARG A 558 49.42 -25.34 0.59
C ARG A 558 48.61 -26.33 1.43
N LYS A 559 48.88 -26.41 2.74
CA LYS A 559 48.25 -27.38 3.68
C LYS A 559 47.00 -26.85 4.39
N SER A 560 46.67 -25.56 4.25
CA SER A 560 45.43 -24.97 4.76
C SER A 560 44.24 -25.37 3.88
N ILE A 561 43.14 -25.83 4.48
CA ILE A 561 41.93 -26.24 3.74
C ILE A 561 40.96 -25.08 3.49
N MET A 562 41.15 -23.96 4.18
CA MET A 562 40.44 -22.69 3.98
C MET A 562 41.27 -21.72 3.13
N PRO A 563 40.69 -20.63 2.61
CA PRO A 563 41.46 -19.58 1.95
C PRO A 563 42.56 -19.03 2.88
N ALA A 564 43.78 -18.92 2.36
CA ALA A 564 44.96 -18.58 3.14
C ALA A 564 45.81 -17.51 2.45
N ILE A 565 46.41 -16.62 3.23
CA ILE A 565 47.34 -15.58 2.79
C ILE A 565 48.56 -15.53 3.72
N LEU A 566 49.71 -15.20 3.16
CA LEU A 566 50.92 -14.86 3.90
C LEU A 566 51.28 -13.40 3.60
N LEU A 567 51.54 -12.63 4.64
CA LEU A 567 51.87 -11.21 4.60
C LEU A 567 53.34 -11.02 4.98
N GLU A 568 54.11 -10.45 4.07
CA GLU A 568 55.50 -10.06 4.31
C GLU A 568 55.53 -8.54 4.59
N PHE A 569 55.53 -8.19 5.87
CA PHE A 569 55.57 -6.81 6.32
C PHE A 569 57.00 -6.28 6.23
N LEU A 570 57.32 -5.49 5.20
CA LEU A 570 58.64 -4.82 5.11
C LEU A 570 59.83 -5.81 5.10
N PHE A 571 61.04 -5.28 4.97
CA PHE A 571 62.28 -6.06 4.95
C PHE A 571 63.13 -5.77 6.18
N ILE A 572 63.31 -6.77 7.06
CA ILE A 572 63.99 -6.59 8.35
C ILE A 572 65.47 -6.20 8.22
N ASP A 573 66.12 -6.59 7.11
CA ASP A 573 67.53 -6.31 6.80
C ASP A 573 67.73 -5.01 6.00
N ASN A 574 66.65 -4.35 5.58
CA ASN A 574 66.70 -3.02 4.97
C ASN A 574 66.73 -1.92 6.03
N LYS A 575 67.61 -0.93 5.83
CA LYS A 575 67.87 0.11 6.84
C LYS A 575 66.63 0.97 7.16
N GLU A 576 65.83 1.34 6.16
CA GLU A 576 64.68 2.23 6.38
C GLU A 576 63.48 1.46 6.94
N ASP A 577 63.20 0.28 6.41
CA ASP A 577 62.17 -0.62 6.94
C ASP A 577 62.47 -1.04 8.39
N ASN A 578 63.74 -1.35 8.72
CA ASN A 578 64.14 -1.68 10.09
C ASN A 578 63.90 -0.53 11.08
N LYS A 579 64.12 0.72 10.68
CA LYS A 579 63.83 1.90 11.53
C LYS A 579 62.35 1.99 11.89
N LEU A 580 61.47 1.60 10.97
CA LEU A 580 60.03 1.52 11.21
C LEU A 580 59.73 0.35 12.14
N LEU A 581 60.18 -0.85 11.78
CA LEU A 581 59.96 -2.10 12.52
C LEU A 581 60.51 -2.06 13.95
N ARG A 582 61.55 -1.28 14.24
CA ARG A 582 62.10 -1.12 15.60
C ARG A 582 61.12 -0.47 16.57
N LYS A 583 60.25 0.42 16.06
CA LYS A 583 59.28 1.17 16.89
C LYS A 583 58.11 0.25 17.24
N LYS A 584 57.93 -0.06 18.53
CA LYS A 584 56.80 -0.87 18.99
C LYS A 584 55.44 -0.29 18.56
N SER A 585 55.28 1.03 18.66
CA SER A 585 54.07 1.72 18.21
C SER A 585 53.77 1.54 16.72
N TYR A 586 54.81 1.41 15.88
CA TYR A 586 54.62 1.13 14.45
C TYR A 586 54.14 -0.31 14.25
N ARG A 587 54.69 -1.29 14.98
CA ARG A 587 54.21 -2.69 14.94
C ARG A 587 52.78 -2.84 15.44
N GLU A 588 52.43 -2.12 16.50
CA GLU A 588 51.05 -2.07 16.99
C GLU A 588 50.11 -1.48 15.94
N TRP A 589 50.52 -0.38 15.30
CA TRP A 589 49.78 0.23 14.19
C TRP A 589 49.66 -0.69 12.96
N LEU A 590 50.72 -1.44 12.60
CA LEU A 590 50.64 -2.48 11.57
C LEU A 590 49.54 -3.50 11.89
N GLY A 591 49.44 -3.92 13.15
CA GLY A 591 48.37 -4.80 13.59
C GLY A 591 46.98 -4.17 13.46
N VAL A 592 46.83 -2.89 13.80
CA VAL A 592 45.58 -2.13 13.63
C VAL A 592 45.14 -2.12 12.17
N ILE A 593 45.98 -1.64 11.25
CA ILE A 593 45.60 -1.55 9.84
C ILE A 593 45.39 -2.93 9.20
N THR A 594 46.08 -3.97 9.70
CA THR A 594 45.86 -5.35 9.23
C THR A 594 44.50 -5.89 9.71
N ALA A 595 44.11 -5.61 10.94
CA ALA A 595 42.77 -5.94 11.44
C ALA A 595 41.69 -5.23 10.61
N GLU A 596 41.88 -3.95 10.29
CA GLU A 596 40.94 -3.19 9.47
C GLU A 596 40.87 -3.73 8.03
N ALA A 597 42.01 -4.09 7.43
CA ALA A 597 42.08 -4.72 6.12
C ALA A 597 41.34 -6.07 6.07
N ILE A 598 41.53 -6.91 7.10
CA ILE A 598 40.82 -8.20 7.23
C ILE A 598 39.32 -7.94 7.40
N ALA A 599 38.94 -7.02 8.28
CA ALA A 599 37.54 -6.73 8.56
C ALA A 599 36.80 -6.18 7.34
N ASP A 600 37.42 -5.25 6.59
CA ASP A 600 36.89 -4.71 5.34
C ASP A 600 36.70 -5.83 4.30
N SER A 601 37.71 -6.69 4.15
CA SER A 601 37.69 -7.83 3.22
C SER A 601 36.56 -8.83 3.49
N PHE A 602 36.07 -8.91 4.73
CA PHE A 602 34.96 -9.77 5.16
C PHE A 602 33.64 -9.01 5.40
N ASN A 603 33.59 -7.69 5.17
CA ASN A 603 32.47 -6.80 5.48
C ASN A 603 32.00 -6.90 6.95
N LEU A 604 32.94 -7.00 7.89
CA LEU A 604 32.61 -7.12 9.32
C LEU A 604 32.04 -5.81 9.86
N LYS A 605 30.98 -5.92 10.67
CA LYS A 605 30.32 -4.78 11.32
C LYS A 605 31.11 -4.37 12.56
N ARG A 606 31.36 -3.06 12.76
CA ARG A 606 31.97 -2.56 14.00
C ARG A 606 31.03 -2.77 15.21
N LYS A 607 31.61 -2.94 16.40
CA LYS A 607 30.88 -3.13 17.67
C LYS A 607 30.02 -1.94 18.05
#